data_AF-A0A1B6KR28-F1
#
_entry.id   AF-A0A1B6KR28-F1
#
_cell.length_a   1.000
_cell.length_b   1.000
_cell.length_c   1.000
_cell.angle_alpha   90.00
_cell.angle_beta   90.00
_cell.angle_gamma   90.00
#
_symmetry.space_group_name_H-M   'P 1'
#
loop_
_entity.id
_entity.type
_entity.pdbx_description
1 polymer ?
#
loop_
_entity_poly.entity_id
_entity_poly.type
_entity_poly.pdbx_seq_one_letter_code
_entity_poly.pdbx_strand_id
1 'polypeptide(L)'
;SEAHLRQRISALHEVISLNDNADAAIIRRQVMCEQHPNRELRLFCGRCGVVVCRDCCVLLHRGHPCDTAARAARHYATTLRDALDKTRPIAKEASLSLNRLQHLEQRIKSRCAEVETE
;
A
#
# COMPACT_ATOMS: atom_id res chain seq x y z
N SER A 1 4.90 30.23 26.31
CA SER A 1 4.77 29.61 27.64
C SER A 1 5.66 28.37 27.70
N GLU A 2 6.85 28.49 28.30
CA GLU A 2 7.88 27.43 28.38
C GLU A 2 7.51 26.23 29.27
N ALA A 3 6.39 26.31 29.99
CA ALA A 3 5.94 25.25 30.90
C ALA A 3 5.50 23.97 30.16
N HIS A 4 5.04 24.08 28.91
CA HIS A 4 4.51 22.94 28.15
C HIS A 4 5.60 21.99 27.62
N LEU A 5 6.83 22.49 27.41
CA LEU A 5 7.94 21.70 26.87
C LEU A 5 8.55 20.73 27.91
N ARG A 6 8.18 20.86 29.18
CA ARG A 6 8.71 20.04 30.30
C ARG A 6 7.86 18.81 30.63
N GLN A 7 6.73 18.60 29.94
CA GLN A 7 5.85 17.47 30.23
C GLN A 7 6.30 16.19 29.50
N ARG A 8 6.62 15.13 30.25
CA ARG A 8 7.02 13.80 29.70
C ARG A 8 6.02 13.21 28.69
N ILE A 9 4.77 13.65 28.71
CA ILE A 9 3.69 13.19 27.83
C ILE A 9 3.90 13.70 26.38
N SER A 10 4.51 14.87 26.19
CA SER A 10 4.80 15.42 24.86
C SER A 10 6.08 14.87 24.25
N ALA A 11 6.87 14.06 24.96
CA ALA A 11 8.11 13.49 24.39
C ALA A 11 7.86 12.53 23.20
N LEU A 12 6.64 12.04 23.04
CA LEU A 12 6.20 11.20 21.92
C LEU A 12 5.40 11.96 20.86
N HIS A 13 5.21 13.28 21.03
CA HIS A 13 4.47 14.13 20.10
C HIS A 13 5.34 15.30 19.63
N GLU A 14 5.37 15.52 18.32
CA GLU A 14 5.98 16.71 17.75
C GLU A 14 5.01 17.89 17.88
N VAL A 15 5.47 18.97 18.52
CA VAL A 15 4.68 20.20 18.69
C VAL A 15 5.02 21.13 17.53
N ILE A 16 4.06 21.36 16.63
CA ILE A 16 4.22 22.24 15.47
C ILE A 16 3.46 23.54 15.73
N SER A 17 4.07 24.68 15.40
CA SER A 17 3.49 26.01 15.60
C SER A 17 2.44 26.32 14.53
N LEU A 18 1.33 26.97 14.92
CA LEU A 18 0.24 27.35 14.01
C LEU A 18 0.66 28.36 12.92
N ASN A 19 1.85 28.95 13.03
CA ASN A 19 2.32 30.01 12.14
C ASN A 19 3.25 29.52 11.01
N ASP A 20 3.50 28.22 10.91
CA ASP A 20 4.33 27.64 9.85
C ASP A 20 3.45 27.40 8.61
N ASN A 21 3.38 28.41 7.74
CA ASN A 21 2.64 28.37 6.49
C ASN A 21 3.19 27.29 5.52
N ALA A 22 2.40 26.23 5.39
CA ALA A 22 1.87 25.65 4.14
C ALA A 22 2.74 24.84 3.15
N ASP A 23 4.06 24.68 3.27
CA ASP A 23 4.83 23.96 2.22
C ASP A 23 5.84 22.89 2.71
N ALA A 24 5.41 21.94 3.58
CA ALA A 24 6.00 20.57 3.71
C ALA A 24 5.57 19.79 4.96
N ALA A 25 4.80 20.37 5.89
CA ALA A 25 4.26 19.59 6.99
C ALA A 25 3.09 18.75 6.46
N ILE A 26 3.34 17.49 6.09
CA ILE A 26 2.26 16.50 5.91
C ILE A 26 1.55 16.43 7.26
N ILE A 27 0.46 17.21 7.43
CA ILE A 27 -0.46 17.06 8.55
C ILE A 27 -0.97 15.63 8.42
N ARG A 28 -0.42 14.72 9.23
CA ARG A 28 -0.85 13.34 9.24
C ARG A 28 -2.29 13.35 9.73
N ARG A 29 -3.23 13.20 8.81
CA ARG A 29 -4.65 13.08 9.14
C ARG A 29 -4.80 11.82 9.99
N GLN A 30 -4.99 12.03 11.30
CA GLN A 30 -5.22 10.95 12.24
C GLN A 30 -6.55 10.29 11.87
N VAL A 31 -6.53 8.98 11.66
CA VAL A 31 -7.74 8.20 11.39
C VAL A 31 -8.19 7.56 12.69
N MET A 32 -9.39 7.92 13.13
CA MET A 32 -9.95 7.45 14.39
C MET A 32 -10.75 6.17 14.19
N CYS A 33 -10.80 5.33 15.23
CA CYS A 33 -11.59 4.11 15.22
C CYS A 33 -13.09 4.42 15.33
N GLU A 34 -13.90 3.77 14.50
CA GLU A 34 -15.36 3.95 14.50
C GLU A 34 -15.99 3.48 15.83
N GLN A 35 -15.49 2.39 16.41
CA GLN A 35 -15.99 1.87 17.70
C GLN A 35 -15.41 2.60 18.92
N HIS A 36 -14.24 3.22 18.75
CA HIS A 36 -13.54 3.93 19.81
C HIS A 36 -13.12 5.32 19.29
N PRO A 37 -14.04 6.30 19.23
CA PRO A 37 -13.83 7.57 18.52
C PRO A 37 -12.63 8.40 19.01
N ASN A 38 -12.20 8.17 20.25
CA ASN A 38 -11.03 8.84 20.85
C ASN A 38 -9.72 8.05 20.69
N ARG A 39 -9.72 6.96 19.91
CA ARG A 39 -8.54 6.12 19.66
C ARG A 39 -8.17 6.13 18.20
N GLU A 40 -6.93 6.53 17.92
CA GLU A 40 -6.37 6.46 16.58
C GLU A 40 -6.09 5.01 16.15
N LEU A 41 -6.30 4.72 14.88
CA LEU A 41 -5.89 3.49 14.22
C LEU A 41 -4.38 3.49 14.01
N ARG A 42 -3.65 2.65 14.78
CA ARG A 42 -2.17 2.62 14.75
C ARG A 42 -1.56 1.23 14.63
N LEU A 43 -2.36 0.18 14.76
CA LEU A 43 -1.90 -1.21 14.72
C LEU A 43 -2.48 -1.91 13.50
N PHE A 44 -1.73 -2.81 12.89
CA PHE A 44 -2.21 -3.68 11.81
C PHE A 44 -2.35 -5.10 12.34
N CYS A 45 -3.53 -5.69 12.21
CA CYS A 45 -3.79 -7.08 12.54
C CYS A 45 -3.47 -7.96 11.33
N GLY A 46 -2.36 -8.71 11.40
CA GLY A 46 -1.88 -9.53 10.29
C GLY A 46 -2.81 -10.68 9.90
N ARG A 47 -3.59 -11.23 10.85
CA ARG A 47 -4.56 -12.28 10.55
C ARG A 47 -5.81 -11.74 9.85
N CYS A 48 -6.26 -10.55 10.22
CA CYS A 48 -7.50 -9.96 9.70
C CYS A 48 -7.27 -9.03 8.50
N GLY A 49 -6.03 -8.59 8.25
CA GLY A 49 -5.69 -7.71 7.14
C GLY A 49 -6.18 -6.27 7.32
N VAL A 50 -6.43 -5.82 8.55
CA VAL A 50 -7.04 -4.50 8.84
C VAL A 50 -6.21 -3.70 9.84
N VAL A 51 -6.32 -2.36 9.75
CA VAL A 51 -5.75 -1.44 10.74
C VAL A 51 -6.77 -1.22 11.86
N VAL A 52 -6.31 -1.34 13.10
CA VAL A 52 -7.11 -1.31 14.33
C VAL A 52 -6.51 -0.34 15.34
N CYS A 53 -7.33 0.14 16.27
CA CYS A 53 -6.84 0.86 17.43
C CYS A 53 -6.34 -0.13 18.51
N ARG A 54 -5.70 0.39 19.55
CA ARG A 54 -5.19 -0.44 20.66
C ARG A 54 -6.29 -1.19 21.39
N ASP A 55 -7.47 -0.59 21.55
CA ASP A 55 -8.58 -1.21 22.28
C ASP A 55 -9.19 -2.36 21.47
N CYS A 56 -9.47 -2.17 20.17
CA CYS A 56 -9.88 -3.26 19.27
C CYS A 56 -8.85 -4.40 19.22
N CYS A 57 -7.55 -4.09 19.26
CA CYS A 57 -6.49 -5.11 19.26
C CYS A 57 -6.62 -6.06 20.46
N VAL A 58 -6.99 -5.55 21.63
CA VAL A 58 -7.11 -6.34 22.86
C VAL A 58 -8.47 -7.03 22.95
N LEU A 59 -9.54 -6.35 22.53
CA LEU A 59 -10.92 -6.81 22.72
C LEU A 59 -11.41 -7.72 21.58
N LEU A 60 -11.14 -7.35 20.33
CA LEU A 60 -11.69 -8.01 19.14
C LEU A 60 -10.68 -8.85 18.38
N HIS A 61 -9.41 -8.44 18.38
CA HIS A 61 -8.33 -9.14 17.68
C HIS A 61 -7.40 -9.86 18.66
N ARG A 62 -7.94 -10.32 19.80
CA ARG A 62 -7.18 -10.98 20.86
C ARG A 62 -6.47 -12.22 20.32
N GLY A 63 -5.15 -12.29 20.56
CA GLY A 63 -4.32 -13.41 20.13
C GLY A 63 -3.98 -13.41 18.63
N HIS A 64 -4.37 -12.38 17.88
CA HIS A 64 -3.90 -12.21 16.50
C HIS A 64 -2.54 -11.50 16.48
N PRO A 65 -1.65 -11.81 15.52
CA PRO A 65 -0.41 -11.08 15.35
C PRO A 65 -0.73 -9.63 14.96
N CYS A 66 -0.36 -8.69 15.82
CA CYS A 66 -0.53 -7.26 15.57
C CYS A 66 0.82 -6.55 15.67
N ASP A 67 1.08 -5.66 14.71
CA ASP A 67 2.28 -4.81 14.68
C ASP A 67 1.86 -3.36 14.43
N THR A 68 2.78 -2.41 14.56
CA THR A 68 2.54 -1.03 14.16
C THR A 68 2.18 -0.95 12.67
N ALA A 69 1.17 -0.15 12.34
CA ALA A 69 0.73 0.07 10.97
C ALA A 69 1.88 0.59 10.08
N ALA A 70 2.78 1.41 10.63
CA ALA A 70 3.96 1.90 9.92
C ALA A 70 4.94 0.79 9.53
N ARG A 71 5.20 -0.18 10.41
CA ARG A 71 6.07 -1.33 10.10
C ARG A 71 5.41 -2.24 9.08
N ALA A 72 4.13 -2.56 9.26
CA ALA A 72 3.37 -3.34 8.30
C ALA A 72 3.36 -2.67 6.91
N ALA A 73 3.10 -1.36 6.84
CA ALA A 73 3.10 -0.60 5.59
C ALA A 73 4.46 -0.68 4.88
N ARG A 74 5.58 -0.48 5.60
CA ARG A 74 6.92 -0.62 5.00
C ARG A 74 7.16 -2.02 4.44
N HIS A 75 6.80 -3.06 5.21
CA HIS A 75 6.96 -4.44 4.79
C HIS A 75 6.15 -4.73 3.51
N TYR A 76 4.84 -4.49 3.54
CA TYR A 76 3.97 -4.76 2.39
C TYR A 76 4.32 -3.89 1.17
N ALA A 77 4.71 -2.63 1.36
CA ALA A 77 5.14 -1.79 0.25
C ALA A 77 6.39 -2.33 -0.44
N THR A 78 7.32 -2.93 0.31
CA THR A 78 8.50 -3.59 -0.27
C THR A 78 8.10 -4.88 -0.97
N THR A 79 7.30 -5.73 -0.33
CA THR A 79 6.81 -6.98 -0.95
C THR A 79 6.07 -6.73 -2.26
N LEU A 80 5.20 -5.71 -2.29
CA LEU A 80 4.45 -5.33 -3.49
C LEU A 80 5.36 -4.79 -4.59
N ARG A 81 6.37 -3.96 -4.24
CA ARG A 81 7.36 -3.48 -5.21
C ARG A 81 8.15 -4.63 -5.83
N ASP A 82 8.64 -5.56 -5.00
CA ASP A 82 9.38 -6.73 -5.48
C ASP A 82 8.51 -7.61 -6.38
N ALA A 83 7.23 -7.80 -6.03
CA ALA A 83 6.29 -8.56 -6.84
C ALA A 83 6.02 -7.87 -8.19
N LEU A 84 5.87 -6.55 -8.20
CA LEU A 84 5.71 -5.77 -9.43
C LEU A 84 6.96 -5.87 -10.31
N ASP A 85 8.15 -5.76 -9.74
CA ASP A 85 9.39 -5.79 -10.51
C ASP A 85 9.67 -7.17 -11.11
N LYS A 86 9.26 -8.25 -10.43
CA LYS A 86 9.31 -9.61 -10.98
C LYS A 86 8.26 -9.87 -12.06
N THR A 87 7.05 -9.32 -11.91
CA THR A 87 5.94 -9.60 -12.84
C THR A 87 5.95 -8.72 -14.09
N ARG A 88 6.48 -7.50 -14.01
CA ARG A 88 6.59 -6.55 -15.13
C ARG A 88 7.30 -7.12 -16.38
N PRO A 89 8.50 -7.74 -16.30
CA PRO A 89 9.15 -8.28 -17.49
C PRO A 89 8.35 -9.42 -18.12
N ILE A 90 7.74 -10.28 -17.30
CA ILE A 90 6.90 -11.39 -17.77
C ILE A 90 5.69 -10.87 -18.54
N ALA A 91 5.00 -9.86 -18.01
CA ALA A 91 3.88 -9.23 -18.70
C ALA A 91 4.30 -8.59 -20.04
N LYS A 92 5.48 -7.95 -20.07
CA LYS A 92 6.04 -7.36 -21.29
C LYS A 92 6.37 -8.45 -22.33
N GLU A 93 7.02 -9.52 -21.91
CA GLU A 93 7.38 -10.64 -22.79
C GLU A 93 6.14 -11.35 -23.34
N ALA A 94 5.15 -11.62 -22.50
CA ALA A 94 3.88 -12.20 -22.93
C ALA A 94 3.19 -11.34 -23.99
N SER A 95 3.19 -10.00 -23.79
CA SER A 95 2.63 -9.06 -24.76
C SER A 95 3.38 -9.09 -26.09
N LEU A 96 4.72 -9.15 -26.07
CA LEU A 96 5.53 -9.25 -27.29
C LEU A 96 5.30 -10.57 -28.03
N SER A 97 5.23 -11.68 -27.30
CA SER A 97 4.96 -13.01 -27.85
C SER A 97 3.57 -13.08 -28.49
N LEU A 98 2.55 -12.48 -27.87
CA LEU A 98 1.20 -12.41 -28.43
C LEU A 98 1.20 -11.64 -29.77
N ASN A 99 1.86 -10.49 -29.84
CA ASN A 99 1.99 -9.71 -31.08
C ASN A 99 2.67 -10.53 -32.20
N ARG A 100 3.73 -11.28 -31.87
CA ARG A 100 4.42 -12.15 -32.84
C ARG A 100 3.50 -13.24 -33.37
N LEU A 101 2.73 -13.90 -32.50
CA LEU A 101 1.78 -14.93 -32.89
C LEU A 101 0.69 -14.37 -33.81
N GLN A 102 0.16 -13.18 -33.50
CA GLN A 102 -0.83 -12.50 -34.36
C GLN A 102 -0.26 -12.18 -35.76
N HIS A 103 0.98 -11.70 -35.84
CA HIS A 103 1.64 -11.48 -37.14
C HIS A 103 1.86 -12.78 -37.93
N LEU A 104 2.24 -13.87 -37.25
CA LEU A 104 2.39 -15.17 -37.89
C LEU A 104 1.06 -15.70 -38.40
N GLU A 105 -0.01 -15.58 -37.62
CA GLU A 105 -1.36 -15.96 -38.02
C GLU A 105 -1.80 -15.21 -39.28
N GLN A 106 -1.60 -13.89 -39.33
CA GLN A 106 -1.91 -13.07 -40.50
C GLN A 106 -1.15 -13.52 -41.75
N ARG A 107 0.15 -13.82 -41.61
CA ARG A 107 0.97 -14.31 -42.73
C ARG A 107 0.48 -15.66 -43.23
N ILE A 108 0.15 -16.59 -42.33
CA ILE A 108 -0.41 -17.89 -42.69
C ILE A 108 -1.72 -17.71 -43.46
N LYS A 109 -2.63 -16.86 -42.95
CA LYS A 109 -3.90 -16.55 -43.60
C LYS A 109 -3.72 -15.99 -45.02
N SER A 110 -2.79 -15.04 -45.21
CA SER A 110 -2.49 -14.49 -46.54
C SER A 110 -2.01 -15.58 -47.50
N ARG A 111 -1.06 -16.42 -47.06
CA ARG A 111 -0.50 -17.49 -47.89
C ARG A 111 -1.51 -18.58 -48.24
N CYS A 112 -2.40 -18.94 -47.33
CA CYS A 112 -3.50 -19.86 -47.64
C CYS A 112 -4.45 -19.27 -48.68
N ALA A 113 -4.83 -18.00 -48.53
CA ALA A 113 -5.70 -17.32 -49.49
C ALA A 113 -5.08 -17.23 -50.89
N GLU A 114 -3.77 -16.95 -50.98
CA GLU A 114 -3.04 -16.93 -52.27
C GLU A 114 -3.12 -18.30 -52.99
N VAL A 115 -2.90 -19.39 -52.26
CA VAL A 115 -2.94 -20.76 -52.81
C VAL A 115 -4.36 -21.18 -53.22
N GLU A 116 -5.40 -20.74 -52.50
CA GLU A 116 -6.80 -21.04 -52.85
C GLU A 116 -7.26 -20.36 -54.14
N THR A 117 -6.53 -19.34 -54.60
CA THR A 117 -6.84 -18.60 -55.84
C THR A 117 -6.03 -19.03 -57.07
N GLU A 118 -5.08 -19.95 -56.93
CA GLU A 118 -4.33 -20.60 -58.02
C GLU A 118 -5.02 -21.88 -58.51
#